data_AF-A0A0F8X3I7-F1
#
_entry.id   AF-A0A0F8X3I7-F1
#
_cell.length_a   1.000
_cell.length_b   1.000
_cell.length_c   1.000
_cell.angle_alpha   90.00
_cell.angle_beta   90.00
_cell.angle_gamma   90.00
#
_symmetry.space_group_name_H-M   'P 1'
#
loop_
_entity.id
_entity.type
_entity.pdbx_description
1 polymer ?
#
loop_
_entity_poly.entity_id
_entity_poly.type
_entity_poly.pdbx_seq_one_letter_code
_entity_poly.pdbx_strand_id
1 'polypeptide(L)'
;MSITIQWKGGDDIVTISSGERIGFFGINFGESIVLNAYQDKTYVTNVDGTNNGGALPNIKYVSNSPGMGNIGSGSAAINTFTSDQCTLHLRMTSGSATRIQAVKLIAYSGSLTVGPSGGLSAVGTPNATIVGFELGDTNWTIMSGSAQPLMLTPFSGAAGQEFHDYYIGLSAQPQVTGINVNISLALYAEWY
;
A
#
# COMPACT_ATOMS: atom_id res chain seq x y z
N MET A 1 -15.80 -14.10 17.83
CA MET A 1 -14.67 -14.47 16.96
C MET A 1 -13.87 -13.22 16.66
N SER A 2 -12.63 -13.14 17.10
CA SER A 2 -11.76 -11.99 16.83
C SER A 2 -10.95 -12.22 15.56
N ILE A 3 -10.93 -11.24 14.67
CA ILE A 3 -10.02 -11.20 13.53
C ILE A 3 -8.94 -10.17 13.85
N THR A 4 -7.69 -10.53 13.59
CA THR A 4 -6.55 -9.60 13.72
C THR A 4 -5.92 -9.43 12.35
N ILE A 5 -5.54 -8.19 12.05
CA ILE A 5 -4.87 -7.82 10.82
C ILE A 5 -3.51 -7.25 11.19
N GLN A 6 -2.44 -7.89 10.72
CA GLN A 6 -1.08 -7.41 10.90
C GLN A 6 -0.61 -6.74 9.60
N TRP A 7 0.03 -5.58 9.75
CA TRP A 7 0.63 -4.83 8.66
C TRP A 7 2.15 -4.90 8.80
N LYS A 8 2.86 -5.32 7.76
CA LYS A 8 4.32 -5.50 7.76
C LYS A 8 4.93 -5.11 6.42
N GLY A 9 6.24 -4.94 6.36
CA GLY A 9 6.96 -5.00 5.08
C GLY A 9 6.79 -6.38 4.43
N GLY A 10 6.83 -6.45 3.09
CA GLY A 10 6.75 -7.75 2.40
C GLY A 10 7.89 -8.70 2.76
N ASP A 11 9.02 -8.16 3.20
CA ASP A 11 10.17 -8.88 3.74
C ASP A 11 10.00 -9.35 5.20
N ASP A 12 8.87 -9.02 5.84
CA ASP A 12 8.57 -9.29 7.25
C ASP A 12 9.56 -8.69 8.26
N ILE A 13 10.49 -7.82 7.84
CA ILE A 13 11.52 -7.23 8.71
C ILE A 13 10.91 -6.15 9.60
N VAL A 14 10.04 -5.31 9.04
CA VAL A 14 9.43 -4.19 9.75
C VAL A 14 7.94 -4.44 9.96
N THR A 15 7.47 -4.30 11.19
CA THR A 15 6.03 -4.31 11.52
C THR A 15 5.52 -2.86 11.54
N ILE A 16 4.35 -2.64 10.94
CA ILE A 16 3.65 -1.36 10.94
C ILE A 16 2.60 -1.39 12.05
N SER A 17 2.88 -0.70 13.14
CA SER A 17 2.08 -0.67 14.35
C SER A 17 0.96 0.37 14.28
N SER A 18 0.01 0.28 15.21
CA SER A 18 -1.04 1.28 15.36
C SER A 18 -0.44 2.67 15.56
N GLY A 19 -0.89 3.64 14.76
CA GLY A 19 -0.37 5.02 14.79
C GLY A 19 0.76 5.27 13.78
N GLU A 20 1.41 4.23 13.27
CA GLU A 20 2.40 4.33 12.21
C GLU A 20 1.73 4.39 10.83
N ARG A 21 2.49 4.80 9.83
CA ARG A 21 2.08 5.04 8.45
C ARG A 21 3.15 4.53 7.49
N ILE A 22 2.74 4.25 6.27
CA ILE A 22 3.67 4.05 5.15
C ILE A 22 3.95 5.43 4.55
N GLY A 23 5.23 5.81 4.50
CA GLY A 23 5.70 7.06 3.89
C GLY A 23 6.50 6.77 2.64
N PHE A 24 6.25 7.57 1.59
CA PHE A 24 6.96 7.52 0.32
C PHE A 24 7.89 8.73 0.21
N PHE A 25 9.15 8.49 -0.16
CA PHE A 25 10.21 9.50 -0.14
C PHE A 25 11.05 9.49 -1.41
N GLY A 26 11.80 10.57 -1.60
CA GLY A 26 12.88 10.66 -2.58
C GLY A 26 14.04 9.73 -2.25
N ILE A 27 15.26 10.13 -2.60
CA ILE A 27 16.44 9.25 -2.55
C ILE A 27 16.71 8.78 -1.11
N ASN A 28 16.50 9.66 -0.13
CA ASN A 28 16.64 9.36 1.29
C ASN A 28 15.33 9.57 2.08
N PHE A 29 15.25 8.99 3.28
CA PHE A 29 14.18 9.29 4.23
C PHE A 29 14.09 10.80 4.49
N GLY A 30 12.87 11.34 4.54
CA GLY A 30 12.61 12.77 4.74
C GLY A 30 12.79 13.63 3.48
N GLU A 31 13.35 13.08 2.39
CA GLU A 31 13.46 13.82 1.13
C GLU A 31 12.16 13.79 0.34
N SER A 32 11.86 14.91 -0.30
CA SER A 32 10.69 15.03 -1.18
C SER A 32 10.87 14.20 -2.44
N ILE A 33 9.78 13.56 -2.88
CA ILE A 33 9.71 12.96 -4.21
C ILE A 33 9.66 14.09 -5.25
N VAL A 34 10.41 13.94 -6.34
CA VAL A 34 10.36 14.88 -7.46
C VAL A 34 8.93 14.93 -8.02
N LEU A 35 8.42 16.13 -8.32
CA LEU A 35 7.09 16.29 -8.90
C LEU A 35 6.96 15.44 -10.16
N ASN A 36 5.86 14.69 -10.25
CA ASN A 36 5.58 13.77 -11.35
C ASN A 36 6.55 12.57 -11.48
N ALA A 37 7.36 12.29 -10.46
CA ALA A 37 8.14 11.07 -10.36
C ALA A 37 7.53 10.14 -9.30
N TYR A 38 7.75 8.84 -9.46
CA TYR A 38 7.47 7.86 -8.41
C TYR A 38 8.61 7.80 -7.40
N GLN A 39 8.28 7.42 -6.16
CA GLN A 39 9.19 7.41 -5.01
C GLN A 39 10.44 6.53 -5.21
N ASP A 40 11.57 6.95 -4.64
CA ASP A 40 12.80 6.15 -4.63
C ASP A 40 12.90 5.25 -3.40
N LYS A 41 12.22 5.63 -2.30
CA LYS A 41 12.21 4.87 -1.05
C LYS A 41 10.84 4.86 -0.38
N THR A 42 10.62 3.82 0.41
CA THR A 42 9.43 3.66 1.25
C THR A 42 9.86 3.31 2.67
N TYR A 43 9.22 3.91 3.67
CA TYR A 43 9.54 3.72 5.08
C TYR A 43 8.26 3.62 5.92
N VAL A 44 8.39 3.02 7.10
CA VAL A 44 7.45 3.23 8.20
C VAL A 44 7.75 4.59 8.84
N THR A 45 6.71 5.39 9.08
CA THR A 45 6.84 6.74 9.63
C THR A 45 5.61 7.14 10.46
N ASN A 46 5.67 8.28 11.13
CA ASN A 46 4.52 8.97 11.71
C ASN A 46 3.77 9.82 10.67
N VAL A 47 2.63 10.40 11.08
CA VAL A 47 1.78 11.26 10.24
C VAL A 47 2.52 12.46 9.63
N ASP A 48 3.54 12.97 10.32
CA ASP A 48 4.31 14.13 9.87
C ASP A 48 5.48 13.77 8.93
N GLY A 49 5.75 12.48 8.71
CA GLY A 49 6.88 12.05 7.86
C GLY A 49 8.26 12.28 8.49
N THR A 50 8.34 12.45 9.82
CA THR A 50 9.57 12.84 10.54
C THR A 50 10.22 11.70 11.32
N ASN A 51 9.46 10.66 11.66
CA ASN A 51 10.00 9.49 12.36
C ASN A 51 10.42 8.40 11.36
N ASN A 52 11.64 7.88 11.48
CA ASN A 52 12.09 6.75 10.66
C ASN A 52 11.90 5.44 11.43
N GLY A 53 10.79 4.73 11.16
CA GLY A 53 10.44 3.44 11.76
C GLY A 53 11.08 2.22 11.07
N GLY A 54 11.89 2.45 10.02
CA GLY A 54 12.53 1.38 9.24
C GLY A 54 12.12 1.40 7.77
N ALA A 55 13.03 0.96 6.90
CA ALA A 55 12.79 0.87 5.47
C ALA A 55 11.85 -0.28 5.15
N LEU A 56 10.93 -0.06 4.22
CA LEU A 56 10.11 -1.11 3.62
C LEU A 56 10.64 -1.44 2.22
N PRO A 57 10.38 -2.65 1.69
CA PRO A 57 10.68 -2.94 0.30
C PRO A 57 10.02 -1.91 -0.63
N ASN A 58 10.81 -1.35 -1.54
CA ASN A 58 10.34 -0.31 -2.44
C ASN A 58 10.18 -0.85 -3.85
N ILE A 59 9.00 -0.65 -4.43
CA ILE A 59 8.74 -0.89 -5.84
C ILE A 59 8.29 0.42 -6.47
N LYS A 60 9.00 0.86 -7.50
CA LYS A 60 8.65 2.02 -8.30
C LYS A 60 7.83 1.59 -9.52
N TYR A 61 6.65 2.19 -9.72
CA TYR A 61 5.87 1.97 -10.94
C TYR A 61 6.56 2.57 -12.17
N VAL A 62 6.47 1.85 -13.28
CA VAL A 62 7.07 2.23 -14.56
C VAL A 62 5.94 2.63 -15.52
N SER A 63 5.63 3.93 -15.57
CA SER A 63 4.40 4.45 -16.19
C SER A 63 4.25 4.22 -17.69
N ASN A 64 5.35 3.99 -18.42
CA ASN A 64 5.34 3.63 -19.83
C ASN A 64 5.18 2.13 -20.09
N SER A 65 4.99 1.30 -19.06
CA SER A 65 4.82 -0.15 -19.15
C SER A 65 3.97 -0.68 -17.99
N PRO A 66 2.63 -0.76 -18.14
CA PRO A 66 1.66 -0.94 -17.05
C PRO A 66 1.74 -2.29 -16.29
N GLY A 67 2.58 -3.22 -16.73
CA GLY A 67 2.90 -4.48 -16.03
C GLY A 67 4.31 -4.52 -15.43
N MET A 68 5.03 -3.39 -15.41
CA MET A 68 6.41 -3.32 -14.94
C MET A 68 6.55 -2.53 -13.64
N GLY A 69 7.49 -2.97 -12.81
CA GLY A 69 7.95 -2.26 -11.62
C GLY A 69 9.48 -2.25 -11.57
N ASN A 70 10.04 -1.41 -10.71
CA ASN A 70 11.48 -1.33 -10.51
C ASN A 70 11.82 -1.37 -9.02
N ILE A 71 12.63 -2.34 -8.63
CA ILE A 71 13.04 -2.61 -7.24
C ILE A 71 14.47 -2.12 -6.93
N GLY A 72 15.04 -1.27 -7.79
CA GLY A 72 16.40 -0.75 -7.68
C GLY A 72 17.45 -1.48 -8.53
N SER A 73 17.10 -2.63 -9.11
CA SER A 73 17.97 -3.42 -10.03
C SER A 73 17.62 -3.25 -11.52
N GLY A 74 16.67 -2.37 -11.83
CA GLY A 74 16.10 -2.20 -13.16
C GLY A 74 14.62 -2.55 -13.20
N SER A 75 13.98 -2.30 -14.34
CA SER A 75 12.55 -2.59 -14.53
C SER A 75 12.35 -4.06 -14.88
N ALA A 76 11.39 -4.70 -14.23
CA ALA A 76 10.97 -6.09 -14.50
C ALA A 76 9.44 -6.23 -14.41
N ALA A 77 8.91 -7.33 -14.93
CA ALA A 77 7.48 -7.59 -14.89
C ALA A 77 7.03 -7.94 -13.47
N ILE A 78 5.94 -7.34 -12.99
CA ILE A 78 5.51 -7.47 -11.59
C ILE A 78 5.08 -8.88 -11.21
N ASN A 79 4.61 -9.67 -12.16
CA ASN A 79 4.26 -11.08 -11.96
C ASN A 79 5.48 -12.00 -11.74
N THR A 80 6.70 -11.46 -11.85
CA THR A 80 7.95 -12.18 -11.55
C THR A 80 8.53 -11.85 -10.18
N PHE A 81 7.93 -10.89 -9.47
CA PHE A 81 8.39 -10.51 -8.14
C PHE A 81 8.09 -11.59 -7.11
N THR A 82 8.85 -11.58 -6.03
CA THR A 82 8.70 -12.45 -4.86
C THR A 82 8.09 -11.69 -3.69
N SER A 83 7.58 -12.42 -2.69
CA SER A 83 6.88 -11.83 -1.54
C SER A 83 7.72 -10.80 -0.76
N ASP A 84 9.02 -11.05 -0.60
CA ASP A 84 9.99 -10.18 0.07
C ASP A 84 10.28 -8.87 -0.68
N GLN A 85 9.91 -8.80 -1.97
CA GLN A 85 10.03 -7.60 -2.79
C GLN A 85 8.78 -6.71 -2.68
N CYS A 86 7.64 -7.24 -2.24
CA CYS A 86 6.42 -6.47 -2.07
C CYS A 86 6.54 -5.45 -0.95
N THR A 87 5.94 -4.28 -1.13
CA THR A 87 6.02 -3.19 -0.15
C THR A 87 5.32 -3.52 1.16
N LEU A 88 4.21 -4.25 1.09
CA LEU A 88 3.32 -4.50 2.21
C LEU A 88 2.95 -5.99 2.26
N HIS A 89 2.97 -6.55 3.46
CA HIS A 89 2.37 -7.83 3.80
C HIS A 89 1.22 -7.59 4.77
N LEU A 90 0.02 -8.02 4.36
CA LEU A 90 -1.18 -8.02 5.19
C LEU A 90 -1.50 -9.46 5.59
N ARG A 91 -1.31 -9.79 6.86
CA ARG A 91 -1.73 -11.06 7.43
C ARG A 91 -3.06 -10.89 8.14
N MET A 92 -4.09 -11.54 7.62
CA MET A 92 -5.37 -11.68 8.31
C MET A 92 -5.38 -13.01 9.07
N THR A 93 -5.70 -12.98 10.36
CA THR A 93 -5.81 -14.19 11.19
C THR A 93 -7.18 -14.25 11.84
N SER A 94 -7.86 -15.37 11.64
CA SER A 94 -9.15 -15.72 12.22
C SER A 94 -8.96 -16.95 13.11
N GLY A 95 -9.32 -16.90 14.40
CA GLY A 95 -9.13 -18.02 15.34
C GLY A 95 -9.92 -19.31 15.06
N SER A 96 -10.48 -19.46 13.86
CA SER A 96 -10.94 -20.70 13.25
C SER A 96 -10.94 -20.54 11.73
N ALA A 97 -11.00 -21.63 10.98
CA ALA A 97 -11.06 -21.60 9.52
C ALA A 97 -12.23 -20.74 9.02
N THR A 98 -11.92 -19.67 8.27
CA THR A 98 -12.87 -18.66 7.78
C THR A 98 -12.68 -18.47 6.29
N ARG A 99 -13.77 -18.17 5.58
CA ARG A 99 -13.70 -17.81 4.17
C ARG A 99 -13.70 -16.29 4.04
N ILE A 100 -12.79 -15.78 3.21
CA ILE A 100 -12.72 -14.37 2.88
C ILE A 100 -13.14 -14.25 1.42
N GLN A 101 -14.30 -13.65 1.19
CA GLN A 101 -14.97 -13.71 -0.12
C GLN A 101 -14.69 -12.49 -0.99
N ALA A 102 -14.48 -11.34 -0.35
CA ALA A 102 -14.14 -10.09 -1.03
C ALA A 102 -13.20 -9.28 -0.15
N VAL A 103 -12.03 -8.95 -0.68
CA VAL A 103 -11.11 -8.01 -0.04
C VAL A 103 -10.73 -6.93 -1.02
N LYS A 104 -10.78 -5.69 -0.54
CA LYS A 104 -10.36 -4.52 -1.29
C LYS A 104 -9.42 -3.67 -0.44
N LEU A 105 -8.30 -3.28 -1.04
CA LEU A 105 -7.45 -2.23 -0.51
C LEU A 105 -7.78 -0.94 -1.27
N ILE A 106 -7.95 0.16 -0.54
CA ILE A 106 -8.26 1.48 -1.10
C ILE A 106 -7.21 2.47 -0.64
N ALA A 107 -6.73 3.30 -1.56
CA ALA A 107 -5.89 4.45 -1.25
C ALA A 107 -6.69 5.75 -1.35
N TYR A 108 -6.60 6.56 -0.31
CA TYR A 108 -7.14 7.91 -0.29
C TYR A 108 -5.97 8.87 -0.43
N SER A 109 -5.99 9.75 -1.44
CA SER A 109 -5.02 10.82 -1.64
C SER A 109 -5.74 12.16 -1.79
N GLY A 110 -6.55 12.51 -0.78
CA GLY A 110 -7.40 13.72 -0.65
C GLY A 110 -8.72 13.68 -1.45
N SER A 111 -9.86 14.28 -1.04
CA SER A 111 -10.34 14.67 0.29
C SER A 111 -11.35 13.63 0.81
N LEU A 112 -11.24 13.24 2.07
CA LEU A 112 -12.42 12.84 2.86
C LEU A 112 -12.79 14.05 3.71
N THR A 113 -14.07 14.42 3.75
CA THR A 113 -14.58 15.43 4.70
C THR A 113 -14.28 15.03 6.15
N VAL A 114 -13.96 13.76 6.41
CA VAL A 114 -13.50 13.27 7.72
C VAL A 114 -12.50 12.12 7.53
N GLY A 115 -11.21 12.40 7.70
CA GLY A 115 -10.20 11.42 8.12
C GLY A 115 -9.91 11.58 9.62
N PRO A 116 -9.22 10.63 10.29
CA PRO A 116 -9.13 10.53 11.76
C PRO A 116 -8.46 11.70 12.52
N SER A 117 -8.12 12.81 11.85
CA SER A 117 -7.49 13.99 12.47
C SER A 117 -7.96 15.34 11.91
N GLY A 118 -9.12 15.41 11.24
CA GLY A 118 -9.92 16.66 11.18
C GLY A 118 -9.34 17.89 10.46
N GLY A 119 -8.40 17.75 9.51
CA GLY A 119 -7.91 18.85 8.68
C GLY A 119 -8.48 18.81 7.25
N LEU A 120 -9.26 19.82 6.85
CA LEU A 120 -9.86 19.94 5.51
C LEU A 120 -8.80 20.20 4.42
N SER A 121 -8.90 19.50 3.29
CA SER A 121 -8.33 19.91 2.00
C SER A 121 -9.39 19.70 0.90
N ALA A 122 -9.41 20.57 -0.10
CA ALA A 122 -10.48 20.68 -1.10
C ALA A 122 -10.75 19.36 -1.86
N VAL A 123 -12.03 19.10 -2.09
CA VAL A 123 -12.56 17.87 -2.71
C VAL A 123 -12.32 17.87 -4.21
N GLY A 124 -11.72 16.80 -4.75
CA GLY A 124 -11.95 16.38 -6.15
C GLY A 124 -10.74 16.14 -7.05
N THR A 125 -9.52 16.58 -6.69
CA THR A 125 -8.30 16.21 -7.44
C THR A 125 -7.33 15.48 -6.52
N PRO A 126 -6.91 14.25 -6.85
CA PRO A 126 -5.94 13.54 -6.03
C PRO A 126 -4.62 14.31 -6.00
N ASN A 127 -4.11 14.61 -4.80
CA ASN A 127 -2.82 15.29 -4.67
C ASN A 127 -1.62 14.36 -4.99
N ALA A 128 -1.89 13.06 -5.05
CA ALA A 128 -0.96 12.03 -5.45
C ALA A 128 -1.67 10.90 -6.21
N THR A 129 -0.97 10.33 -7.17
CA THR A 129 -1.32 9.06 -7.80
C THR A 129 -0.75 7.93 -6.96
N ILE A 130 -1.60 7.02 -6.51
CA ILE A 130 -1.21 5.81 -5.78
C ILE A 130 -1.60 4.64 -6.66
N VAL A 131 -0.66 3.74 -6.87
CA VAL A 131 -0.88 2.50 -7.62
C VAL A 131 -0.46 1.31 -6.75
N GLY A 132 -1.13 0.19 -6.95
CA GLY A 132 -0.76 -1.06 -6.28
C GLY A 132 -1.15 -2.29 -7.07
N PHE A 133 -0.59 -3.42 -6.69
CA PHE A 133 -0.89 -4.74 -7.23
C PHE A 133 -0.77 -5.78 -6.11
N GLU A 134 -1.51 -6.87 -6.20
CA GLU A 134 -1.28 -8.07 -5.39
C GLU A 134 -0.26 -8.98 -6.08
N LEU A 135 0.63 -9.60 -5.32
CA LEU A 135 1.57 -10.60 -5.83
C LEU A 135 0.84 -11.66 -6.67
N GLY A 136 1.24 -11.79 -7.94
CA GLY A 136 0.58 -12.65 -8.93
C GLY A 136 -0.20 -11.88 -9.99
N ASP A 137 -0.53 -10.61 -9.74
CA ASP A 137 -1.12 -9.71 -10.74
C ASP A 137 -0.15 -9.46 -11.90
N THR A 138 -0.73 -9.17 -13.08
CA THR A 138 0.03 -8.79 -14.28
C THR A 138 -0.02 -7.30 -14.58
N ASN A 139 -0.84 -6.53 -13.85
CA ASN A 139 -1.03 -5.10 -14.07
C ASN A 139 -1.13 -4.34 -12.74
N TRP A 140 -0.73 -3.08 -12.74
CA TRP A 140 -0.98 -2.17 -11.63
C TRP A 140 -2.41 -1.62 -11.66
N THR A 141 -3.02 -1.49 -10.49
CA THR A 141 -4.29 -0.78 -10.28
C THR A 141 -4.01 0.63 -9.79
N ILE A 142 -4.63 1.64 -10.42
CA ILE A 142 -4.63 3.01 -9.89
C ILE A 142 -5.64 3.09 -8.75
N MET A 143 -5.15 3.28 -7.53
CA MET A 143 -5.92 3.27 -6.29
C MET A 143 -6.28 4.66 -5.78
N SER A 144 -5.61 5.72 -6.28
CA SER A 144 -5.89 7.11 -5.89
C SER A 144 -7.25 7.61 -6.38
N GLY A 145 -7.92 8.44 -5.57
CA GLY A 145 -9.14 9.13 -5.96
C GLY A 145 -10.43 8.34 -5.79
N SER A 146 -10.43 7.25 -5.01
CA SER A 146 -11.60 6.41 -4.67
C SER A 146 -12.29 5.67 -5.82
N ALA A 147 -11.88 5.89 -7.08
CA ALA A 147 -12.59 5.36 -8.25
C ALA A 147 -12.37 3.86 -8.46
N GLN A 148 -11.21 3.29 -8.12
CA GLN A 148 -10.89 1.87 -8.34
C GLN A 148 -10.10 1.29 -7.14
N PRO A 149 -10.70 0.44 -6.29
CA PRO A 149 -9.94 -0.33 -5.29
C PRO A 149 -9.00 -1.34 -5.97
N LEU A 150 -7.89 -1.67 -5.31
CA LEU A 150 -7.18 -2.91 -5.61
C LEU A 150 -7.99 -4.07 -5.02
N MET A 151 -8.49 -4.95 -5.89
CA MET A 151 -9.18 -6.17 -5.49
C MET A 151 -8.13 -7.22 -5.13
N LEU A 152 -8.19 -7.75 -3.92
CA LEU A 152 -7.30 -8.83 -3.49
C LEU A 152 -8.00 -10.18 -3.64
N THR A 153 -7.20 -11.21 -3.88
CA THR A 153 -7.62 -12.56 -4.20
C THR A 153 -8.43 -13.15 -3.04
N PRO A 154 -9.68 -13.59 -3.27
CA PRO A 154 -10.47 -14.22 -2.22
C PRO A 154 -9.77 -15.48 -1.68
N PHE A 155 -9.93 -15.70 -0.38
CA PHE A 155 -9.42 -16.88 0.28
C PHE A 155 -10.56 -17.85 0.61
N SER A 156 -10.60 -18.96 -0.12
CA SER A 156 -11.43 -20.09 0.27
C SER A 156 -10.72 -20.86 1.39
N GLY A 157 -11.02 -20.50 2.64
CA GLY A 157 -10.48 -21.16 3.84
C GLY A 157 -10.48 -22.68 3.73
N ALA A 158 -9.29 -23.25 3.52
CA ALA A 158 -9.10 -24.68 3.68
C ALA A 158 -9.33 -25.04 5.14
N ALA A 159 -9.83 -26.24 5.41
CA ALA A 159 -10.02 -26.70 6.78
C ALA A 159 -8.70 -26.64 7.55
N GLY A 160 -8.70 -25.96 8.71
CA GLY A 160 -7.50 -25.75 9.53
C GLY A 160 -6.62 -24.56 9.14
N GLN A 161 -6.97 -23.79 8.11
CA GLN A 161 -6.23 -22.60 7.72
C GLN A 161 -6.90 -21.35 8.31
N GLU A 162 -6.26 -20.84 9.37
CA GLU A 162 -6.73 -19.74 10.20
C GLU A 162 -6.16 -18.37 9.80
N PHE A 163 -5.39 -18.31 8.71
CA PHE A 163 -4.81 -17.08 8.23
C PHE A 163 -4.73 -17.03 6.72
N HIS A 164 -4.62 -15.80 6.21
CA HIS A 164 -4.35 -15.52 4.82
C HIS A 164 -3.40 -14.33 4.70
N ASP A 165 -2.49 -14.41 3.72
CA ASP A 165 -1.42 -13.45 3.52
C ASP A 165 -1.58 -12.79 2.16
N TYR A 166 -1.70 -11.46 2.17
CA TYR A 166 -1.67 -10.65 0.96
C TYR A 166 -0.33 -9.94 0.87
N TYR A 167 0.38 -10.12 -0.25
CA TYR A 167 1.61 -9.39 -0.55
C TYR A 167 1.30 -8.34 -1.61
N ILE A 168 1.56 -7.08 -1.30
CA ILE A 168 1.09 -5.94 -2.07
C ILE A 168 2.27 -5.05 -2.41
N GLY A 169 2.47 -4.78 -3.70
CA GLY A 169 3.36 -3.72 -4.15
C GLY A 169 2.64 -2.38 -4.17
N LEU A 170 3.30 -1.32 -3.69
CA LEU A 170 2.73 0.02 -3.63
C LEU A 170 3.71 1.03 -4.24
N SER A 171 3.18 1.98 -5.00
CA SER A 171 3.96 3.09 -5.56
C SER A 171 3.14 4.37 -5.56
N ALA A 172 3.81 5.50 -5.34
CA ALA A 172 3.18 6.80 -5.19
C ALA A 172 3.94 7.89 -5.96
N GLN A 173 3.19 8.78 -6.61
CA GLN A 173 3.69 9.94 -7.33
C GLN A 173 2.93 11.20 -6.88
N PRO A 174 3.60 12.25 -6.37
CA PRO A 174 2.94 13.52 -6.13
C PRO A 174 2.55 14.19 -7.45
N GLN A 175 1.31 14.70 -7.51
CA GLN A 175 0.76 15.45 -8.66
C GLN A 175 0.80 16.96 -8.44
N VAL A 176 1.05 17.39 -7.20
CA VAL A 176 1.17 18.80 -6.80
C VAL A 176 2.45 19.00 -6.02
N THR A 177 3.03 20.19 -6.10
CA THR A 177 4.16 20.59 -5.25
C THR A 177 3.66 20.86 -3.83
N GLY A 178 4.42 20.42 -2.83
CA GLY A 178 4.10 20.60 -1.42
C GLY A 178 4.08 19.28 -0.66
N ILE A 179 3.66 19.34 0.60
CA ILE A 179 3.60 18.16 1.47
C ILE A 179 2.22 17.52 1.34
N ASN A 180 2.19 16.24 0.96
CA ASN A 180 0.98 15.43 0.89
C ASN A 180 0.84 14.55 2.14
N VAL A 181 0.25 15.08 3.21
CA VAL A 181 0.06 14.37 4.49
C VAL A 181 -1.20 13.49 4.55
N ASN A 182 -2.08 13.58 3.54
CA ASN A 182 -3.41 12.95 3.56
C ASN A 182 -3.49 11.65 2.75
N ILE A 183 -2.38 10.93 2.61
CA ILE A 183 -2.39 9.60 1.97
C ILE A 183 -2.73 8.56 3.03
N SER A 184 -3.81 7.81 2.85
CA SER A 184 -4.24 6.77 3.78
C SER A 184 -4.66 5.50 3.03
N LEU A 185 -4.35 4.34 3.58
CA LEU A 185 -4.80 3.05 3.08
C LEU A 185 -5.90 2.51 3.98
N ALA A 186 -6.96 1.97 3.39
CA ALA A 186 -7.99 1.23 4.11
C ALA A 186 -8.22 -0.13 3.47
N LEU A 187 -8.26 -1.17 4.30
CA LEU A 187 -8.62 -2.52 3.90
C LEU A 187 -10.07 -2.77 4.29
N TYR A 188 -10.88 -3.24 3.35
CA TYR A 188 -12.22 -3.74 3.61
C TYR A 188 -12.26 -5.21 3.22
N ALA A 189 -12.73 -6.05 4.12
CA ALA A 189 -12.88 -7.48 3.90
C ALA A 189 -14.29 -7.92 4.30
N GLU A 190 -14.89 -8.78 3.49
CA GLU A 190 -16.13 -9.47 3.78
C GLU A 190 -15.85 -10.96 4.04
N TRP A 191 -16.35 -11.46 5.16
CA TRP A 191 -16.11 -12.82 5.64
C TRP A 191 -17.40 -13.47 6.15
N TYR A 192 -17.44 -14.80 6.14
CA TYR A 192 -18.55 -15.63 6.61
C TYR A 192 -18.05 -17.00 7.09
#